data_AF-A0A2V7PJJ2-F1
#
_entry.id   AF-A0A2V7PJJ2-F1
#
_cell.length_a   1.000
_cell.length_b   1.000
_cell.length_c   1.000
_cell.angle_alpha   90.00
_cell.angle_beta   90.00
_cell.angle_gamma   90.00
#
_symmetry.space_group_name_H-M   'P 1'
#
loop_
_entity.id
_entity.type
_entity.pdbx_description
1 polymer ?
#
loop_
_entity_poly.entity_id
_entity_poly.type
_entity_poly.pdbx_seq_one_letter_code
_entity_poly.pdbx_strand_id
1 'polypeptide(L)'
;MARPVARPACRAGPPRDHQSVSQRLLLAWAVCALPAASAAQRLGSRVAAAPDGTVRLTFAARPGVCGNGRNIIALDCTGGRCGRQHTITIDGGYDRDEVEYDCESGPVRVSLRVRDGHAQSLRTYVGGRWATPSADAVVTDLGTVSAREAVAFLLELARREDGRAGEEAILPATLADSVVVWPTLLKLARDDEVPQRTRRQAVFWLGQAAGDAATRDLADLVDDRTVDRDVQEQAVFALSQQPRDAGVPALIKIARSHRDGEVRRKALFWLGQSGDPRALALFEEILLGR
;
A
#
# COMPACT_ATOMS: atom_id res chain seq x y z
N MET A 1 -16.72 -73.86 29.14
CA MET A 1 -17.35 -73.71 30.47
C MET A 1 -17.84 -72.27 30.56
N ALA A 2 -19.10 -72.01 30.18
CA ALA A 2 -20.22 -71.63 31.06
C ALA A 2 -19.92 -70.34 31.86
N ARG A 3 -20.66 -69.23 31.73
CA ARG A 3 -22.13 -69.09 31.73
C ARG A 3 -22.61 -67.84 30.97
N PRO A 4 -23.78 -67.86 30.32
CA PRO A 4 -24.48 -66.66 29.86
C PRO A 4 -25.26 -66.01 31.02
N VAL A 5 -25.15 -64.69 31.17
CA VAL A 5 -25.90 -63.92 32.18
C VAL A 5 -27.31 -63.63 31.65
N ALA A 6 -28.30 -63.99 32.46
CA ALA A 6 -29.72 -63.86 32.14
C ALA A 6 -30.20 -62.40 32.14
N ARG A 7 -31.04 -62.07 31.15
CA ARG A 7 -31.78 -60.80 31.02
C ARG A 7 -32.99 -60.78 31.98
N PRO A 8 -33.28 -59.68 32.68
CA PRO A 8 -34.60 -59.46 33.27
C PRO A 8 -35.60 -58.96 32.22
N ALA A 9 -36.84 -59.43 32.35
CA ALA A 9 -37.97 -59.20 31.45
C ALA A 9 -38.52 -57.76 31.52
N CYS A 10 -39.06 -57.32 30.37
CA CYS A 10 -39.77 -56.07 30.18
C CYS A 10 -40.93 -55.89 31.17
N ARG A 11 -41.01 -54.69 31.79
CA ARG A 11 -42.28 -54.14 32.30
C ARG A 11 -42.80 -53.13 31.28
N ALA A 12 -44.03 -53.35 30.81
CA ALA A 12 -44.76 -52.42 29.96
C ALA A 12 -45.24 -51.22 30.79
N GLY A 13 -44.85 -50.01 30.40
CA GLY A 13 -45.43 -48.75 30.87
C GLY A 13 -46.60 -48.31 29.98
N PRO A 14 -47.58 -47.54 30.51
CA PRO A 14 -48.81 -47.18 29.79
C PRO A 14 -48.56 -46.19 28.64
N PRO A 15 -49.46 -46.13 27.64
CA PRO A 15 -49.23 -45.37 26.42
C PRO A 15 -49.54 -43.89 26.66
N ARG A 16 -48.62 -42.98 26.33
CA ARG A 16 -48.96 -41.56 26.14
C ARG A 16 -48.11 -40.90 25.06
N ASP A 17 -48.82 -40.61 23.98
CA ASP A 17 -48.79 -39.43 23.12
C ASP A 17 -47.46 -38.97 22.53
N HIS A 18 -47.34 -39.25 21.23
CA HIS A 18 -46.43 -38.59 20.31
C HIS A 18 -46.73 -37.09 20.24
N GLN A 19 -45.81 -36.26 20.72
CA GLN A 19 -45.60 -34.92 20.19
C GLN A 19 -44.15 -34.79 19.72
N SER A 20 -43.98 -34.79 18.40
CA SER A 20 -42.71 -34.54 17.72
C SER A 20 -42.33 -33.07 17.85
N VAL A 21 -41.39 -32.75 18.72
CA VAL A 21 -40.68 -31.46 18.65
C VAL A 21 -39.43 -31.68 17.81
N SER A 22 -39.56 -31.39 16.53
CA SER A 22 -38.46 -31.36 15.55
C SER A 22 -37.48 -30.25 15.93
N GLN A 23 -36.51 -30.56 16.79
CA GLN A 23 -35.44 -29.65 17.16
C GLN A 23 -34.43 -29.61 16.01
N ARG A 24 -34.61 -28.65 15.09
CA ARG A 24 -33.60 -28.30 14.09
C ARG A 24 -32.40 -27.71 14.82
N LEU A 25 -31.39 -28.53 15.11
CA LEU A 25 -30.05 -28.06 15.44
C LEU A 25 -29.48 -27.33 14.21
N LEU A 26 -29.62 -26.00 14.18
CA LEU A 26 -28.83 -25.16 13.30
C LEU A 26 -27.44 -25.04 13.92
N LEU A 27 -26.50 -25.85 13.43
CA LEU A 27 -25.07 -25.65 13.61
C LEU A 27 -24.69 -24.32 12.95
N ALA A 28 -24.67 -23.25 13.74
CA ALA A 28 -24.09 -21.99 13.34
C ALA A 28 -22.57 -22.17 13.24
N TRP A 29 -22.09 -22.47 12.04
CA TRP A 29 -20.69 -22.26 11.70
C TRP A 29 -20.41 -20.76 11.78
N ALA A 30 -19.87 -20.32 12.92
CA ALA A 30 -19.31 -18.99 13.05
C ALA A 30 -18.15 -18.86 12.05
N VAL A 31 -18.41 -18.16 10.95
CA VAL A 31 -17.39 -17.76 9.99
C VAL A 31 -16.41 -16.83 10.71
N CYS A 32 -15.25 -17.35 11.10
CA CYS A 32 -14.12 -16.56 11.61
C CYS A 32 -13.40 -15.83 10.45
N ALA A 33 -14.05 -14.83 9.88
CA ALA A 33 -13.43 -13.82 9.01
C ALA A 33 -13.99 -12.47 9.50
N LEU A 34 -13.26 -11.50 10.07
CA LEU A 34 -12.13 -10.74 9.52
C LEU A 34 -11.53 -9.85 10.66
N PRO A 35 -10.30 -10.07 11.17
CA PRO A 35 -9.73 -9.14 12.14
C PRO A 35 -9.27 -7.81 11.52
N ALA A 36 -8.94 -7.79 10.22
CA ALA A 36 -8.34 -6.62 9.57
C ALA A 36 -9.31 -5.44 9.38
N ALA A 37 -10.56 -5.71 8.96
CA ALA A 37 -11.59 -4.68 8.84
C ALA A 37 -11.87 -4.02 10.19
N SER A 38 -11.87 -4.81 11.27
CA SER A 38 -12.11 -4.30 12.62
C SER A 38 -11.00 -3.35 13.12
N ALA A 39 -9.77 -3.49 12.65
CA ALA A 39 -8.64 -2.65 13.08
C ALA A 39 -8.66 -1.29 12.37
N ALA A 40 -8.82 -1.28 11.03
CA ALA A 40 -8.97 -0.05 10.26
C ALA A 40 -10.13 0.81 10.79
N GLN A 41 -11.26 0.16 11.09
CA GLN A 41 -12.49 0.82 11.52
C GLN A 41 -12.37 1.42 12.93
N ARG A 42 -11.55 0.82 13.81
CA ARG A 42 -11.24 1.37 15.14
C ARG A 42 -10.35 2.61 15.06
N LEU A 43 -9.28 2.56 14.27
CA LEU A 43 -8.40 3.73 14.12
C LEU A 43 -9.14 4.86 13.39
N GLY A 44 -9.88 4.53 12.33
CA GLY A 44 -10.74 5.48 11.62
C GLY A 44 -11.78 6.14 12.52
N SER A 45 -12.46 5.38 13.39
CA SER A 45 -13.41 5.98 14.35
C SER A 45 -12.76 6.93 15.35
N ARG A 46 -11.51 6.66 15.77
CA ARG A 46 -10.76 7.55 16.66
C ARG A 46 -10.33 8.83 15.95
N VAL A 47 -9.95 8.74 14.68
CA VAL A 47 -9.61 9.90 13.84
C VAL A 47 -10.86 10.75 13.60
N ALA A 48 -11.98 10.13 13.23
CA ALA A 48 -13.23 10.84 12.94
C ALA A 48 -13.87 11.47 14.19
N ALA A 49 -13.66 10.88 15.37
CA ALA A 49 -14.14 11.44 16.64
C ALA A 49 -13.26 12.57 17.20
N ALA A 50 -12.08 12.82 16.60
CA ALA A 50 -11.21 13.89 17.04
C ALA A 50 -11.82 15.26 16.71
N PRO A 51 -11.61 16.28 17.56
CA PRO A 51 -11.98 17.64 17.21
C PRO A 51 -11.23 18.11 15.97
N ASP A 52 -11.85 19.06 15.29
CA ASP A 52 -11.28 19.84 14.21
C ASP A 52 -9.86 20.34 14.55
N GLY A 53 -8.85 19.80 13.87
CA GLY A 53 -7.48 19.94 14.36
C GLY A 53 -6.47 19.08 13.62
N THR A 54 -5.34 18.87 14.27
CA THR A 54 -4.33 17.92 13.84
C THR A 54 -4.52 16.63 14.63
N VAL A 55 -4.59 15.50 13.92
CA VAL A 55 -4.54 14.17 14.54
C VAL A 55 -3.21 13.54 14.19
N ARG A 56 -2.44 13.08 15.18
CA ARG A 56 -1.13 12.47 14.95
C ARG A 56 -1.07 11.04 15.48
N LEU A 57 -0.33 10.19 14.78
CA LEU A 57 -0.10 8.80 15.14
C LEU A 57 1.31 8.34 14.75
N THR A 58 1.81 7.33 15.45
CA THR A 58 3.16 6.76 15.23
C THR A 58 3.06 5.25 15.02
N PHE A 59 3.84 4.67 14.11
CA PHE A 59 3.94 3.22 13.94
C PHE A 59 5.34 2.79 13.48
N ALA A 60 5.65 1.50 13.63
CA ALA A 60 6.95 0.95 13.25
C ALA A 60 7.21 1.06 11.74
N ALA A 61 8.41 1.48 11.36
CA ALA A 61 8.87 1.53 9.97
C ALA A 61 9.58 0.23 9.59
N ARG A 62 9.42 -0.24 8.35
CA ARG A 62 10.13 -1.43 7.85
C ARG A 62 11.65 -1.22 7.88
N PRO A 63 12.44 -2.30 7.95
CA PRO A 63 13.90 -2.22 7.82
C PRO A 63 14.32 -1.45 6.56
N GLY A 64 15.37 -0.64 6.69
CA GLY A 64 15.92 0.19 5.61
C GLY A 64 15.22 1.53 5.38
N VAL A 65 14.18 1.86 6.16
CA VAL A 65 13.56 3.19 6.15
C VAL A 65 14.14 4.05 7.26
N CYS A 66 14.71 5.20 6.91
CA CYS A 66 15.18 6.21 7.85
C CYS A 66 14.91 7.63 7.35
N GLY A 67 15.05 8.63 8.21
CA GLY A 67 14.80 10.02 7.85
C GLY A 67 15.37 11.00 8.84
N ASN A 68 15.25 12.30 8.52
CA ASN A 68 15.76 13.39 9.36
C ASN A 68 14.71 13.94 10.35
N GLY A 69 13.56 13.27 10.49
CA GLY A 69 12.45 13.72 11.33
C GLY A 69 11.69 14.95 10.83
N ARG A 70 11.97 15.43 9.60
CA ARG A 70 11.40 16.67 9.06
C ARG A 70 10.78 16.51 7.68
N ASN A 71 11.61 16.27 6.67
CA ASN A 71 11.19 16.31 5.27
C ASN A 71 12.00 15.38 4.36
N ILE A 72 13.02 14.71 4.88
CA ILE A 72 13.84 13.76 4.14
C ILE A 72 13.54 12.36 4.66
N ILE A 73 13.20 11.47 3.72
CA ILE A 73 13.00 10.03 3.96
C ILE A 73 13.89 9.28 2.98
N ALA A 74 14.72 8.37 3.47
CA ALA A 74 15.49 7.46 2.65
C ALA A 74 14.97 6.03 2.79
N LEU A 75 14.99 5.32 1.67
CA LEU A 75 14.60 3.91 1.55
C LEU A 75 15.83 3.04 1.26
N ASP A 76 15.67 1.75 1.48
CA ASP A 76 16.66 0.70 1.18
C ASP A 76 18.05 0.96 1.79
N CYS A 77 18.08 1.59 2.96
CA CYS A 77 19.30 1.88 3.70
C CYS A 77 19.85 0.61 4.36
N THR A 78 21.14 0.35 4.17
CA THR A 78 21.84 -0.79 4.80
C THR A 78 23.04 -0.29 5.58
N GLY A 79 23.10 -0.58 6.88
CA GLY A 79 24.24 -0.19 7.74
C GLY A 79 24.48 1.32 7.78
N GLY A 80 23.42 2.12 7.75
CA GLY A 80 23.50 3.60 7.75
C GLY A 80 23.83 4.22 6.39
N ARG A 81 24.05 3.42 5.34
CA ARG A 81 24.25 3.91 3.97
C ARG A 81 22.97 3.74 3.17
N CYS A 82 22.44 4.84 2.65
CA CYS A 82 21.30 4.87 1.75
C CYS A 82 21.80 5.08 0.32
N GLY A 83 21.25 4.34 -0.64
CA GLY A 83 21.59 4.54 -2.05
C GLY A 83 21.21 5.96 -2.50
N ARG A 84 22.09 6.63 -3.27
CA ARG A 84 21.88 8.00 -3.76
C ARG A 84 20.54 8.20 -4.51
N GLN A 85 19.97 7.13 -5.06
CA GLN A 85 18.69 7.17 -5.80
C GLN A 85 17.43 7.00 -4.94
N HIS A 86 17.52 6.73 -3.64
CA HIS A 86 16.36 6.30 -2.81
C HIS A 86 15.95 7.32 -1.73
N THR A 87 16.28 8.60 -1.93
CA THR A 87 15.93 9.69 -1.02
C THR A 87 14.74 10.51 -1.54
N ILE A 88 13.68 10.58 -0.74
CA ILE A 88 12.46 11.35 -0.95
C ILE A 88 12.56 12.67 -0.17
N THR A 89 12.17 13.78 -0.81
CA THR A 89 12.08 15.10 -0.18
C THR A 89 10.66 15.62 -0.30
N ILE A 90 9.95 15.76 0.83
CA ILE A 90 8.49 16.02 0.84
C ILE A 90 8.14 17.52 0.65
N ASP A 91 9.08 18.43 0.92
CA ASP A 91 8.83 19.89 0.87
C ASP A 91 9.87 20.66 0.02
N GLY A 92 10.48 19.99 -0.96
CA GLY A 92 11.29 20.58 -2.04
C GLY A 92 12.22 21.74 -1.67
N GLY A 93 13.48 21.46 -1.33
CA GLY A 93 14.52 22.49 -1.37
C GLY A 93 15.66 22.27 -0.40
N TYR A 94 16.66 21.48 -0.81
CA TYR A 94 18.04 21.60 -0.34
C TYR A 94 18.97 21.06 -1.44
N ASP A 95 20.13 21.71 -1.59
CA ASP A 95 21.23 21.19 -2.40
C ASP A 95 21.75 19.91 -1.71
N ARG A 96 21.68 18.78 -2.40
CA ARG A 96 21.90 17.44 -1.80
C ARG A 96 23.36 17.16 -1.44
N ASP A 97 24.26 18.10 -1.74
CA ASP A 97 25.69 17.85 -1.81
C ASP A 97 26.51 18.60 -0.74
N GLU A 98 25.90 19.42 0.12
CA GLU A 98 26.62 20.20 1.14
C GLU A 98 26.72 19.52 2.51
N VAL A 99 25.71 18.74 2.92
CA VAL A 99 25.67 18.15 4.27
C VAL A 99 24.98 16.78 4.28
N GLU A 100 25.59 15.78 4.93
CA GLU A 100 24.96 14.50 5.26
C GLU A 100 24.05 14.68 6.49
N TYR A 101 22.83 14.13 6.45
CA TYR A 101 21.90 14.17 7.58
C TYR A 101 21.96 12.88 8.39
N ASP A 102 21.76 12.98 9.70
CA ASP A 102 21.61 11.80 10.55
C ASP A 102 20.33 11.05 10.17
N CYS A 103 20.48 9.88 9.56
CA CYS A 103 19.37 9.06 9.14
C CYS A 103 18.84 8.22 10.32
N GLU A 104 17.83 8.72 11.01
CA GLU A 104 17.20 8.03 12.13
C GLU A 104 16.22 6.97 11.61
N SER A 105 16.46 5.71 11.98
CA SER A 105 15.63 4.57 11.57
C SER A 105 14.28 4.60 12.27
N GLY A 106 13.21 4.88 11.51
CA GLY A 106 11.85 4.95 12.05
C GLY A 106 11.73 5.79 13.33
N PRO A 107 10.62 5.68 14.07
CA PRO A 107 9.34 5.19 13.58
C PRO A 107 8.79 6.09 12.46
N VAL A 108 7.75 5.62 11.78
CA VAL A 108 6.94 6.47 10.91
C VAL A 108 5.96 7.26 11.76
N ARG A 109 5.85 8.54 11.44
CA ARG A 109 5.01 9.53 12.12
C ARG A 109 4.09 10.16 11.09
N VAL A 110 2.80 10.12 11.38
CA VAL A 110 1.77 10.64 10.48
C VAL A 110 0.98 11.73 11.19
N SER A 111 0.84 12.87 10.54
CA SER A 111 0.04 14.01 10.99
C SER A 111 -1.07 14.27 9.98
N LEU A 112 -2.32 14.05 10.37
CA LEU A 112 -3.50 14.32 9.56
C LEU A 112 -4.09 15.69 9.93
N ARG A 113 -4.53 16.45 8.94
CA ARG A 113 -5.43 17.59 9.15
C ARG A 113 -6.86 17.08 9.08
N VAL A 114 -7.61 17.15 10.17
CA VAL A 114 -9.00 16.67 10.24
C VAL A 114 -9.96 17.86 10.34
N ARG A 115 -11.05 17.78 9.56
CA ARG A 115 -12.18 18.72 9.55
C ARG A 115 -13.48 17.94 9.38
N ASP A 116 -14.47 18.22 10.21
CA ASP A 116 -15.80 17.60 10.20
C ASP A 116 -15.72 16.05 10.24
N GLY A 117 -14.72 15.51 10.93
CA GLY A 117 -14.48 14.06 11.02
C GLY A 117 -13.77 13.44 9.81
N HIS A 118 -13.42 14.23 8.79
CA HIS A 118 -12.75 13.78 7.58
C HIS A 118 -11.29 14.27 7.51
N ALA A 119 -10.39 13.41 7.02
CA ALA A 119 -9.01 13.80 6.79
C ALA A 119 -8.91 14.62 5.50
N GLN A 120 -8.37 15.82 5.60
CA GLN A 120 -8.20 16.76 4.48
C GLN A 120 -6.82 16.64 3.82
N SER A 121 -5.80 16.36 4.63
CA SER A 121 -4.42 16.13 4.19
C SER A 121 -3.63 15.36 5.24
N LEU A 122 -2.49 14.85 4.83
CA LEU A 122 -1.60 14.03 5.64
C LEU A 122 -0.14 14.42 5.38
N ARG A 123 0.65 14.50 6.45
CA ARG A 123 2.11 14.62 6.37
C ARG A 123 2.78 13.39 6.99
N THR A 124 3.82 12.91 6.32
CA THR A 124 4.60 11.75 6.73
C THR A 124 6.00 12.18 7.15
N TYR A 125 6.46 11.65 8.27
CA TYR A 125 7.78 11.85 8.83
C TYR A 125 8.39 10.50 9.20
N VAL A 126 9.72 10.40 9.15
CA VAL A 126 10.49 9.24 9.62
C VAL A 126 11.59 9.74 10.52
N GLY A 127 11.73 9.14 11.70
CA GLY A 127 12.66 9.65 12.72
C GLY A 127 12.14 10.90 13.43
N GLY A 128 12.99 11.50 14.27
CA GLY A 128 12.70 12.69 15.05
C GLY A 128 11.72 12.45 16.20
N ARG A 129 11.09 13.55 16.66
CA ARG A 129 10.08 13.55 17.71
C ARG A 129 9.00 14.58 17.43
N TRP A 130 7.81 14.39 17.98
CA TRP A 130 6.75 15.39 17.88
C TRP A 130 7.19 16.69 18.56
N ALA A 131 7.01 17.81 17.86
CA ALA A 131 7.17 19.12 18.46
C ALA A 131 6.07 19.37 19.50
N THR A 132 6.41 20.16 20.52
CA THR A 132 5.42 20.70 21.45
C THR A 132 4.49 21.62 20.67
N PRO A 133 3.16 21.38 20.66
CA PRO A 133 2.22 22.25 19.99
C PRO A 133 2.24 23.66 20.60
N SER A 134 1.88 24.68 19.81
CA SER A 134 1.59 26.01 20.36
C SER A 134 0.34 25.95 21.25
N ALA A 135 0.20 26.92 22.17
CA ALA A 135 -0.88 26.91 23.17
C ALA A 135 -2.30 26.92 22.56
N ASP A 136 -2.43 27.41 21.34
CA ASP A 136 -3.67 27.53 20.56
C ASP A 136 -3.90 26.35 19.59
N ALA A 137 -2.92 25.46 19.42
CA ALA A 137 -3.04 24.33 18.49
C ALA A 137 -3.93 23.22 19.06
N VAL A 138 -5.00 22.86 18.33
CA VAL A 138 -5.82 21.69 18.63
C VAL A 138 -5.14 20.44 18.06
N VAL A 139 -4.48 19.67 18.93
CA VAL A 139 -3.77 18.45 18.55
C VAL A 139 -4.30 17.26 19.34
N THR A 140 -4.78 16.25 18.63
CA THR A 140 -5.14 14.93 19.19
C THR A 140 -4.01 13.95 18.91
N ASP A 141 -3.35 13.46 19.95
CA ASP A 141 -2.30 12.44 19.83
C ASP A 141 -2.89 11.05 20.08
N LEU A 142 -2.92 10.23 19.03
CA LEU A 142 -3.39 8.84 19.11
C LEU A 142 -2.31 7.88 19.60
N GLY A 143 -1.09 8.38 19.82
CA GLY A 143 0.06 7.63 20.30
C GLY A 143 0.61 6.65 19.27
N THR A 144 1.30 5.63 19.78
CA THR A 144 1.81 4.52 18.97
C THR A 144 0.69 3.52 18.68
N VAL A 145 0.49 3.21 17.40
CA VAL A 145 -0.42 2.17 16.92
C VAL A 145 0.37 1.06 16.23
N SER A 146 -0.25 -0.11 16.06
CA SER A 146 0.42 -1.19 15.32
C SER A 146 0.56 -0.83 13.83
N ALA A 147 1.65 -1.25 13.19
CA ALA A 147 1.86 -1.04 11.75
C ALA A 147 0.70 -1.62 10.91
N ARG A 148 0.15 -2.77 11.34
CA ARG A 148 -1.01 -3.40 10.70
C ARG A 148 -2.27 -2.53 10.77
N GLU A 149 -2.56 -1.96 11.94
CA GLU A 149 -3.73 -1.08 12.14
C GLU A 149 -3.57 0.23 11.35
N ALA A 150 -2.37 0.83 11.38
CA ALA A 150 -2.05 2.02 10.58
C ALA A 150 -2.25 1.77 9.08
N VAL A 151 -1.68 0.69 8.54
CA VAL A 151 -1.80 0.36 7.10
C VAL A 151 -3.24 0.08 6.70
N ALA A 152 -3.98 -0.67 7.52
CA ALA A 152 -5.39 -0.94 7.21
C ALA A 152 -6.22 0.36 7.17
N PHE A 153 -5.97 1.30 8.09
CA PHE A 153 -6.59 2.62 8.07
C PHE A 153 -6.14 3.46 6.86
N LEU A 154 -4.85 3.54 6.58
CA LEU A 154 -4.30 4.35 5.49
C LEU A 154 -4.76 3.87 4.11
N LEU A 155 -4.85 2.55 3.90
CA LEU A 155 -5.35 1.98 2.65
C LEU A 155 -6.85 2.20 2.48
N GLU A 156 -7.62 2.19 3.57
CA GLU A 156 -9.04 2.57 3.52
C GLU A 156 -9.21 4.06 3.20
N LEU A 157 -8.36 4.91 3.79
CA LEU A 157 -8.33 6.35 3.50
C LEU A 157 -8.02 6.61 2.03
N ALA A 158 -7.00 5.92 1.49
CA ALA A 158 -6.63 5.99 0.08
C ALA A 158 -7.79 5.59 -0.85
N ARG A 159 -8.58 4.59 -0.46
CA ARG A 159 -9.70 4.08 -1.25
C ARG A 159 -10.93 4.99 -1.22
N ARG A 160 -11.23 5.62 -0.07
CA ARG A 160 -12.50 6.34 0.16
C ARG A 160 -12.41 7.85 0.05
N GLU A 161 -11.29 8.45 0.45
CA GLU A 161 -11.18 9.90 0.48
C GLU A 161 -10.76 10.43 -0.89
N ASP A 162 -11.59 11.31 -1.43
CA ASP A 162 -11.26 12.06 -2.62
C ASP A 162 -10.23 13.15 -2.31
N GLY A 163 -9.28 13.34 -3.23
CA GLY A 163 -8.31 14.42 -3.16
C GLY A 163 -7.04 14.09 -2.39
N ARG A 164 -6.54 15.06 -1.62
CA ARG A 164 -5.15 15.08 -1.15
C ARG A 164 -4.86 14.04 -0.06
N ALA A 165 -5.80 13.83 0.86
CA ALA A 165 -5.64 12.85 1.93
C ALA A 165 -5.50 11.41 1.42
N GLY A 166 -6.31 11.01 0.44
CA GLY A 166 -6.24 9.67 -0.16
C GLY A 166 -4.91 9.42 -0.87
N GLU A 167 -4.43 10.41 -1.64
CA GLU A 167 -3.12 10.38 -2.30
C GLU A 167 -1.97 10.27 -1.28
N GLU A 168 -1.94 11.16 -0.27
CA GLU A 168 -0.87 11.22 0.73
C GLU A 168 -0.83 9.99 1.66
N ALA A 169 -1.94 9.26 1.78
CA ALA A 169 -2.03 8.05 2.61
C ALA A 169 -1.21 6.86 2.08
N ILE A 170 -0.89 6.83 0.77
CA ILE A 170 -0.16 5.70 0.17
C ILE A 170 1.28 5.63 0.69
N LEU A 171 1.98 6.77 0.77
CA LEU A 171 3.38 6.82 1.20
C LEU A 171 3.60 6.19 2.59
N PRO A 172 2.98 6.65 3.68
CA PRO A 172 3.21 6.08 5.00
C PRO A 172 2.81 4.60 5.07
N ALA A 173 1.85 4.15 4.25
CA ALA A 173 1.49 2.73 4.19
C ALA A 173 2.64 1.87 3.64
N THR A 174 3.42 2.37 2.67
CA THR A 174 4.56 1.62 2.09
C THR A 174 5.79 1.57 3.00
N LEU A 175 5.89 2.51 3.94
CA LEU A 175 6.98 2.60 4.91
C LEU A 175 6.78 1.70 6.13
N ALA A 176 5.56 1.21 6.37
CA ALA A 176 5.21 0.47 7.58
C ALA A 176 5.95 -0.87 7.67
N ASP A 177 6.35 -1.25 8.90
CA ASP A 177 6.85 -2.58 9.24
C ASP A 177 5.70 -3.60 9.22
N SER A 178 5.16 -3.80 8.03
CA SER A 178 4.01 -4.64 7.79
C SER A 178 4.20 -5.43 6.50
N VAL A 179 3.39 -6.48 6.36
CA VAL A 179 3.35 -7.34 5.17
C VAL A 179 3.44 -6.54 3.88
N VAL A 180 4.14 -7.13 2.93
CA VAL A 180 4.23 -6.77 1.52
C VAL A 180 2.97 -6.04 1.01
N VAL A 181 3.07 -4.72 0.83
CA VAL A 181 1.93 -3.82 0.51
C VAL A 181 1.64 -3.76 -0.99
N TRP A 182 2.61 -4.13 -1.84
CA TRP A 182 2.51 -4.02 -3.30
C TRP A 182 1.29 -4.75 -3.92
N PRO A 183 0.81 -5.93 -3.45
CA PRO A 183 -0.37 -6.55 -4.03
C PRO A 183 -1.62 -5.69 -3.84
N THR A 184 -1.68 -4.96 -2.72
CA THR A 184 -2.80 -4.04 -2.45
C THR A 184 -2.67 -2.75 -3.27
N LEU A 185 -1.46 -2.22 -3.45
CA LEU A 185 -1.25 -1.08 -4.35
C LEU A 185 -1.63 -1.43 -5.79
N LEU A 186 -1.35 -2.66 -6.24
CA LEU A 186 -1.75 -3.14 -7.55
C LEU A 186 -3.27 -3.24 -7.70
N LYS A 187 -3.96 -3.67 -6.64
CA LYS A 187 -5.44 -3.64 -6.61
C LYS A 187 -5.97 -2.21 -6.68
N LEU A 188 -5.42 -1.29 -5.88
CA LEU A 188 -5.82 0.12 -5.91
C LEU A 188 -5.58 0.74 -7.29
N ALA A 189 -4.46 0.43 -7.95
CA ALA A 189 -4.15 0.94 -9.28
C ALA A 189 -5.12 0.45 -10.37
N ARG A 190 -5.78 -0.70 -10.16
CA ARG A 190 -6.76 -1.30 -11.10
C ARG A 190 -8.22 -0.95 -10.77
N ASP A 191 -8.52 -0.54 -9.55
CA ASP A 191 -9.88 -0.26 -9.08
C ASP A 191 -10.37 1.09 -9.66
N ASP A 192 -11.30 1.05 -10.61
CA ASP A 192 -11.80 2.23 -11.32
C ASP A 192 -12.63 3.16 -10.41
N GLU A 193 -13.14 2.63 -9.30
CA GLU A 193 -13.80 3.38 -8.22
C GLU A 193 -12.81 4.18 -7.35
N VAL A 194 -11.52 3.83 -7.36
CA VAL A 194 -10.48 4.57 -6.62
C VAL A 194 -10.09 5.83 -7.37
N PRO A 195 -9.97 7.02 -6.74
CA PRO A 195 -9.65 8.25 -7.45
C PRO A 195 -8.36 8.17 -8.27
N GLN A 196 -8.38 8.74 -9.49
CA GLN A 196 -7.27 8.65 -10.45
C GLN A 196 -5.91 9.07 -9.85
N ARG A 197 -5.88 10.11 -8.99
CA ARG A 197 -4.67 10.56 -8.30
C ARG A 197 -4.12 9.49 -7.37
N THR A 198 -4.97 8.86 -6.56
CA THR A 198 -4.60 7.73 -5.70
C THR A 198 -4.08 6.56 -6.54
N ARG A 199 -4.73 6.22 -7.66
CA ARG A 199 -4.24 5.15 -8.57
C ARG A 199 -2.83 5.45 -9.07
N ARG A 200 -2.57 6.67 -9.53
CA ARG A 200 -1.23 7.11 -9.98
C ARG A 200 -0.20 7.03 -8.85
N GLN A 201 -0.58 7.43 -7.64
CA GLN A 201 0.29 7.36 -6.48
C GLN A 201 0.59 5.92 -6.06
N ALA A 202 -0.38 5.02 -6.17
CA ALA A 202 -0.19 3.59 -5.97
C ALA A 202 0.81 3.02 -6.98
N VAL A 203 0.71 3.38 -8.27
CA VAL A 203 1.69 2.97 -9.29
C VAL A 203 3.09 3.54 -9.05
N PHE A 204 3.19 4.81 -8.65
CA PHE A 204 4.46 5.39 -8.26
C PHE A 204 5.13 4.58 -7.14
N TRP A 205 4.39 4.30 -6.07
CA TRP A 205 4.93 3.55 -4.93
C TRP A 205 5.10 2.05 -5.22
N LEU A 206 4.38 1.46 -6.17
CA LEU A 206 4.68 0.12 -6.71
C LEU A 206 6.08 0.09 -7.33
N GLY A 207 6.42 1.08 -8.14
CA GLY A 207 7.74 1.20 -8.75
C GLY A 207 8.87 1.37 -7.72
N GLN A 208 8.60 2.01 -6.59
CA GLN A 208 9.57 2.20 -5.51
C GLN A 208 9.66 1.02 -4.54
N ALA A 209 8.52 0.42 -4.17
CA ALA A 209 8.45 -0.50 -3.03
C ALA A 209 8.82 -1.96 -3.38
N ALA A 210 8.79 -2.33 -4.65
CA ALA A 210 8.83 -3.73 -5.05
C ALA A 210 10.04 -4.14 -5.91
N GLY A 211 10.86 -3.18 -6.37
CA GLY A 211 12.05 -3.48 -7.19
C GLY A 211 11.77 -4.53 -8.28
N ASP A 212 12.68 -5.48 -8.45
CA ASP A 212 12.56 -6.57 -9.43
C ASP A 212 11.23 -7.36 -9.34
N ALA A 213 10.71 -7.56 -8.12
CA ALA A 213 9.52 -8.37 -7.88
C ALA A 213 8.24 -7.78 -8.50
N ALA A 214 8.14 -6.46 -8.72
CA ALA A 214 6.98 -5.86 -9.39
C ALA A 214 7.19 -5.56 -10.87
N THR A 215 8.37 -5.81 -11.46
CA THR A 215 8.57 -5.49 -12.89
C THR A 215 7.55 -6.22 -13.76
N ARG A 216 7.25 -7.49 -13.44
CA ARG A 216 6.23 -8.27 -14.14
C ARG A 216 4.84 -7.69 -13.93
N ASP A 217 4.46 -7.39 -12.70
CA ASP A 217 3.13 -6.84 -12.38
C ASP A 217 2.90 -5.45 -12.98
N LEU A 218 3.94 -4.62 -13.06
CA LEU A 218 3.91 -3.33 -13.74
C LEU A 218 3.73 -3.50 -15.25
N ALA A 219 4.42 -4.46 -15.87
CA ALA A 219 4.23 -4.76 -17.29
C ALA A 219 2.81 -5.29 -17.57
N ASP A 220 2.29 -6.15 -16.70
CA ASP A 220 0.92 -6.66 -16.78
C ASP A 220 -0.11 -5.53 -16.60
N LEU A 221 0.17 -4.55 -15.72
CA LEU A 221 -0.67 -3.36 -15.54
C LEU A 221 -0.69 -2.46 -16.79
N VAL A 222 0.44 -2.31 -17.48
CA VAL A 222 0.50 -1.57 -18.76
C VAL A 222 -0.37 -2.24 -19.82
N ASP A 223 -0.31 -3.56 -19.92
CA ASP A 223 -1.05 -4.33 -20.94
C ASP A 223 -2.57 -4.45 -20.64
N ASP A 224 -3.01 -4.16 -19.41
CA ASP A 224 -4.40 -4.28 -18.97
C ASP A 224 -5.34 -3.31 -19.71
N ARG A 225 -6.46 -3.81 -20.24
CA ARG A 225 -7.45 -3.04 -21.02
C ARG A 225 -8.42 -2.25 -20.17
N THR A 226 -8.59 -2.62 -18.91
CA THR A 226 -9.53 -1.96 -18.00
C THR A 226 -8.89 -0.79 -17.26
N VAL A 227 -7.57 -0.62 -17.39
CA VAL A 227 -6.82 0.44 -16.72
C VAL A 227 -6.71 1.67 -17.62
N ASP A 228 -6.93 2.84 -17.03
CA ASP A 228 -6.81 4.12 -17.73
C ASP A 228 -5.40 4.35 -18.29
N ARG A 229 -5.33 5.02 -19.45
CA ARG A 229 -4.07 5.36 -20.11
C ARG A 229 -3.09 6.11 -19.20
N ASP A 230 -3.57 7.07 -18.41
CA ASP A 230 -2.71 7.83 -17.49
C ASP A 230 -2.03 6.95 -16.44
N VAL A 231 -2.72 5.89 -15.98
CA VAL A 231 -2.18 4.91 -15.03
C VAL A 231 -1.18 3.98 -15.73
N GLN A 232 -1.48 3.56 -16.97
CA GLN A 232 -0.52 2.82 -17.81
C GLN A 232 0.75 3.63 -18.07
N GLU A 233 0.66 4.91 -18.43
CA GLU A 233 1.82 5.78 -18.64
C GLU A 233 2.66 5.95 -17.36
N GLN A 234 2.02 6.00 -16.20
CA GLN A 234 2.71 6.00 -14.92
C GLN A 234 3.42 4.67 -14.65
N ALA A 235 2.84 3.54 -15.07
CA ALA A 235 3.47 2.23 -14.95
C ALA A 235 4.66 2.08 -15.90
N VAL A 236 4.59 2.66 -17.11
CA VAL A 236 5.73 2.77 -18.03
C VAL A 236 6.87 3.57 -17.38
N PHE A 237 6.57 4.68 -16.70
CA PHE A 237 7.59 5.40 -15.93
C PHE A 237 8.15 4.55 -14.78
N ALA A 238 7.30 3.85 -14.02
CA ALA A 238 7.77 2.97 -12.96
C ALA A 238 8.72 1.86 -13.47
N LEU A 239 8.45 1.32 -14.67
CA LEU A 239 9.33 0.37 -15.37
C LEU A 239 10.69 0.98 -15.76
N SER A 240 10.75 2.26 -16.12
CA SER A 240 12.02 2.93 -16.47
C SER A 240 12.95 3.11 -15.27
N GLN A 241 12.40 3.07 -14.06
CA GLN A 241 13.16 3.18 -12.82
C GLN A 241 13.66 1.82 -12.31
N GLN A 242 13.27 0.70 -12.94
CA GLN A 242 13.73 -0.64 -12.56
C GLN A 242 15.16 -0.91 -13.03
N PRO A 243 15.85 -1.91 -12.45
CA PRO A 243 17.17 -2.33 -12.93
C PRO A 243 17.16 -2.59 -14.44
N ARG A 244 18.24 -2.17 -15.12
CA ARG A 244 18.33 -2.17 -16.59
C ARG A 244 17.94 -3.51 -17.21
N ASP A 245 18.36 -4.61 -16.60
CA ASP A 245 18.10 -5.96 -17.12
C ASP A 245 16.65 -6.42 -17.01
N ALA A 246 15.85 -5.77 -16.17
CA ALA A 246 14.41 -6.03 -16.03
C ALA A 246 13.58 -4.97 -16.77
N GLY A 247 13.90 -3.68 -16.56
CA GLY A 247 13.13 -2.55 -17.10
C GLY A 247 13.27 -2.36 -18.61
N VAL A 248 14.50 -2.44 -19.16
CA VAL A 248 14.74 -2.20 -20.60
C VAL A 248 14.01 -3.24 -21.47
N PRO A 249 14.09 -4.56 -21.20
CA PRO A 249 13.32 -5.54 -21.97
C PRO A 249 11.80 -5.29 -21.94
N ALA A 250 11.25 -4.92 -20.77
CA ALA A 250 9.83 -4.62 -20.63
C ALA A 250 9.42 -3.40 -21.47
N LEU A 251 10.21 -2.31 -21.41
CA LEU A 251 9.97 -1.11 -22.22
C LEU A 251 10.09 -1.38 -23.72
N ILE A 252 11.04 -2.22 -24.16
CA ILE A 252 11.16 -2.63 -25.57
C ILE A 252 9.91 -3.39 -26.03
N LYS A 253 9.40 -4.33 -25.22
CA LYS A 253 8.15 -5.04 -25.52
C LYS A 253 7.00 -4.05 -25.71
N ILE A 254 6.83 -3.12 -24.76
CA ILE A 254 5.75 -2.10 -24.81
C ILE A 254 5.90 -1.23 -26.06
N ALA A 255 7.10 -0.73 -26.35
CA ALA A 255 7.37 0.11 -27.52
C ALA A 255 7.04 -0.57 -28.85
N ARG A 256 7.19 -1.90 -28.93
CA ARG A 256 6.90 -2.69 -30.14
C ARG A 256 5.43 -3.03 -30.29
N SER A 257 4.80 -3.53 -29.23
CA SER A 257 3.53 -4.26 -29.35
C SER A 257 2.36 -3.60 -28.66
N HIS A 258 2.57 -2.57 -27.84
CA HIS A 258 1.45 -1.97 -27.11
C HIS A 258 0.45 -1.34 -28.08
N ARG A 259 -0.84 -1.58 -27.86
CA ARG A 259 -1.93 -1.14 -28.76
C ARG A 259 -2.07 0.38 -28.82
N ASP A 260 -1.92 1.06 -27.67
CA ASP A 260 -2.05 2.51 -27.56
C ASP A 260 -0.75 3.19 -27.98
N GLY A 261 -0.84 4.10 -28.96
CA GLY A 261 0.31 4.80 -29.52
C GLY A 261 0.99 5.78 -28.56
N GLU A 262 0.24 6.38 -27.63
CA GLU A 262 0.80 7.28 -26.62
C GLU A 262 1.60 6.49 -25.57
N VAL A 263 1.12 5.32 -25.17
CA VAL A 263 1.86 4.41 -24.29
C VAL A 263 3.15 3.92 -24.98
N ARG A 264 3.11 3.55 -26.27
CA ARG A 264 4.32 3.24 -27.05
C ARG A 264 5.30 4.40 -27.08
N ARG A 265 4.81 5.62 -27.36
CA ARG A 265 5.61 6.85 -27.38
C ARG A 265 6.28 7.10 -26.04
N LYS A 266 5.58 6.90 -24.92
CA LYS A 266 6.13 7.03 -23.57
C LYS A 266 7.24 6.01 -23.29
N ALA A 267 7.07 4.77 -23.74
CA ALA A 267 8.11 3.74 -23.59
C ALA A 267 9.37 4.09 -24.40
N LEU A 268 9.22 4.53 -25.65
CA LEU A 268 10.32 5.02 -26.49
C LEU A 268 11.05 6.20 -25.85
N PHE A 269 10.30 7.15 -25.26
CA PHE A 269 10.89 8.28 -24.54
C PHE A 269 11.83 7.82 -23.42
N TRP A 270 11.38 6.91 -22.55
CA TRP A 270 12.20 6.42 -21.44
C TRP A 270 13.35 5.51 -21.89
N LEU A 271 13.17 4.73 -22.96
CA LEU A 271 14.28 4.00 -23.59
C LEU A 271 15.37 4.95 -24.07
N GLY A 272 15.01 6.12 -24.63
CA GLY A 272 15.96 7.16 -25.03
C GLY A 272 16.75 7.75 -23.86
N GLN A 273 16.17 7.78 -22.65
CA GLN A 273 16.86 8.25 -21.43
C GLN A 273 17.74 7.17 -20.78
N SER A 274 17.57 5.89 -21.16
CA SER A 274 18.28 4.79 -20.51
C SER A 274 19.78 4.75 -20.82
N GLY A 275 20.18 5.18 -22.02
CA GLY A 275 21.54 4.99 -22.54
C GLY A 275 21.92 3.51 -22.70
N ASP A 276 20.95 2.59 -22.72
CA ASP A 276 21.19 1.16 -22.90
C ASP A 276 21.38 0.82 -24.39
N PRO A 277 22.40 0.03 -24.78
CA PRO A 277 22.63 -0.31 -26.19
C PRO A 277 21.46 -1.06 -26.85
N ARG A 278 20.62 -1.77 -26.07
CA ARG A 278 19.42 -2.43 -26.60
C ARG A 278 18.36 -1.42 -27.05
N ALA A 279 18.29 -0.25 -26.41
CA ALA A 279 17.41 0.83 -26.84
C ALA A 279 17.87 1.42 -28.18
N LEU A 280 19.19 1.61 -28.36
CA LEU A 280 19.77 2.06 -29.63
C LEU A 280 19.45 1.09 -30.76
N ALA A 281 19.66 -0.22 -30.54
CA ALA A 281 19.32 -1.25 -31.52
C ALA A 281 17.84 -1.22 -31.93
N LEU A 282 16.92 -1.00 -30.97
CA LEU A 282 15.50 -0.83 -31.27
C LEU A 282 15.25 0.42 -32.15
N PHE A 283 15.87 1.56 -31.83
CA PHE A 283 15.69 2.78 -32.62
C PHE A 283 16.25 2.63 -34.04
N GLU A 284 17.40 2.00 -34.20
CA GLU A 284 17.97 1.68 -35.52
C GLU A 284 17.01 0.81 -36.33
N GLU A 285 16.44 -0.24 -35.74
CA GLU A 285 15.47 -1.11 -36.40
C GLU A 285 14.22 -0.33 -36.86
N ILE A 286 13.61 0.46 -35.96
CA ILE A 286 12.41 1.25 -36.26
C ILE A 286 12.69 2.28 -37.36
N LEU A 287 13.82 2.98 -37.30
CA LEU A 287 14.17 4.03 -38.25
C LEU A 287 14.58 3.48 -39.62
N LEU A 288 15.16 2.28 -39.66
CA LEU A 288 15.54 1.58 -40.90
C LEU A 288 14.40 0.74 -41.48
N GLY A 289 13.27 0.62 -40.78
CA GLY A 289 12.11 -0.15 -41.20
C GLY A 289 12.39 -1.65 -41.34
N ARG A 290 13.26 -2.19 -40.48
CA ARG A 290 13.63 -3.62 -40.45
C ARG A 290 12.92 -4.37 -39.34
#